data_AF-A0A816A446-F1
#
_entry.id   AF-A0A816A446-F1
#
_cell.length_a   1.000
_cell.length_b   1.000
_cell.length_c   1.000
_cell.angle_alpha   90.00
_cell.angle_beta   90.00
_cell.angle_gamma   90.00
#
_symmetry.space_group_name_H-M   'P 1'
#
loop_
_entity.id
_entity.type
_entity.pdbx_description
1 polymer ?
#
loop_
_entity_poly.entity_id
_entity_poly.type
_entity_poly.pdbx_seq_one_letter_code
_entity_poly.pdbx_strand_id
1 'polypeptide(L)'
;MPWPAVPLDSTRLIKAYFQSSYIPRLFIVSSDGKILSHQGVDDVKRKGIDALKTWTQGETVAPPVEDEFEWEDISCNGCSMDPIIGQRYCCSSCDNYDLCSTCAKKGHEHPLELVPQSTEDDDD
;
A
#
# COMPACT_ATOMS: atom_id res chain seq x y z
N MET A 1 20.63 -15.00 20.96
CA MET A 1 19.72 -13.84 21.07
C MET A 1 18.32 -14.33 20.73
N PRO A 2 17.39 -14.43 21.68
CA PRO A 2 16.02 -14.76 21.33
C PRO A 2 15.35 -13.50 20.79
N TRP A 3 14.96 -13.51 19.52
CA TRP A 3 14.11 -12.47 18.97
C TRP A 3 12.77 -12.54 19.72
N PRO A 4 12.31 -11.46 20.38
CA PRO A 4 11.00 -11.46 21.01
C PRO A 4 9.95 -11.64 19.91
N ALA A 5 9.38 -12.85 19.85
CA ALA A 5 8.27 -13.13 18.95
C ALA A 5 7.01 -12.46 19.52
N VAL A 6 6.29 -11.73 18.67
CA VAL A 6 4.99 -11.20 19.05
C VAL A 6 4.05 -12.40 19.30
N PRO A 7 3.29 -12.43 20.42
CA PRO A 7 2.38 -13.52 20.72
C PRO A 7 1.40 -13.80 19.58
N LEU A 8 1.18 -15.07 19.26
CA LEU A 8 0.37 -15.52 18.12
C LEU A 8 -1.07 -14.94 18.12
N ASP A 9 -1.60 -14.58 19.29
CA ASP A 9 -2.95 -14.01 19.45
C ASP A 9 -3.03 -12.48 19.26
N SER A 10 -1.90 -11.81 18.97
CA SER A 10 -1.86 -10.34 18.74
C SER A 10 -2.17 -9.93 17.29
N THR A 11 -2.76 -10.83 16.50
CA THR A 11 -3.02 -10.62 15.06
C THR A 11 -3.82 -9.35 14.75
N ARG A 12 -4.76 -8.95 15.62
CA ARG A 12 -5.55 -7.71 15.42
C ARG A 12 -4.71 -6.45 15.54
N LEU A 13 -3.82 -6.39 16.53
CA LEU A 13 -2.92 -5.24 16.73
C LEU A 13 -1.89 -5.17 15.61
N ILE A 14 -1.33 -6.32 15.20
CA ILE A 14 -0.39 -6.39 14.07
C ILE A 14 -1.11 -5.95 12.78
N LYS A 15 -2.34 -6.42 12.53
CA LYS A 15 -3.12 -5.99 11.37
C LYS A 15 -3.42 -4.49 11.37
N ALA A 16 -3.79 -3.91 12.51
CA ALA A 16 -4.08 -2.48 12.61
C ALA A 16 -2.81 -1.63 12.49
N TYR A 17 -1.72 -2.03 13.15
CA TYR A 17 -0.47 -1.26 13.18
C TYR A 17 0.29 -1.32 11.84
N PHE A 18 0.10 -2.40 11.09
CA PHE A 18 0.78 -2.65 9.81
C PHE A 18 -0.16 -2.70 8.59
N GLN A 19 -1.47 -2.46 8.79
CA GLN A 19 -2.52 -2.44 7.76
C GLN A 19 -2.43 -3.63 6.78
N SER A 20 -2.31 -4.86 7.30
CA SER A 20 -1.90 -6.03 6.50
C SER A 20 -3.04 -7.02 6.19
N SER A 21 -3.26 -7.32 4.90
CA SER A 21 -4.30 -8.24 4.41
C SER A 21 -3.78 -9.62 3.94
N TYR A 22 -2.48 -9.80 3.63
CA TYR A 22 -1.87 -11.09 3.22
C TYR A 22 -0.36 -11.23 3.59
N ILE A 23 0.11 -12.47 3.79
CA ILE A 23 1.51 -12.84 4.15
C ILE A 23 2.35 -13.09 2.87
N PRO A 24 3.66 -12.69 2.81
CA PRO A 24 4.41 -11.95 3.82
C PRO A 24 4.63 -10.50 3.40
N ARG A 25 4.18 -9.55 4.24
CA ARG A 25 4.64 -8.15 4.21
C ARG A 25 5.91 -8.04 5.07
N LEU A 26 6.96 -7.44 4.52
CA LEU A 26 8.21 -7.12 5.22
C LEU A 26 8.24 -5.62 5.50
N PHE A 27 8.18 -5.26 6.78
CA PHE A 27 8.39 -3.87 7.21
C PHE A 27 9.85 -3.70 7.61
N ILE A 28 10.45 -2.60 7.20
CA ILE A 28 11.81 -2.25 7.60
C ILE A 28 11.71 -1.14 8.61
N VAL A 29 12.29 -1.35 9.80
CA VAL A 29 12.24 -0.42 10.91
C VAL A 29 13.68 -0.06 11.28
N SER A 30 13.96 1.23 11.43
CA SER A 30 15.25 1.73 11.89
C SER A 30 15.45 1.49 13.40
N SER A 31 16.68 1.65 13.88
CA SER A 31 17.03 1.49 15.30
C SER A 31 16.32 2.48 16.23
N ASP A 32 15.83 3.61 15.72
CA ASP A 32 15.03 4.60 16.46
C ASP A 32 13.51 4.34 16.37
N GLY A 33 13.10 3.21 15.79
CA GLY A 33 11.70 2.78 15.74
C GLY A 33 10.87 3.37 14.60
N LYS A 34 11.47 4.11 13.66
CA LYS A 34 10.76 4.66 12.49
C LYS A 34 10.63 3.62 11.38
N ILE A 35 9.54 3.69 10.62
CA ILE A 35 9.35 2.83 9.45
C ILE A 35 10.15 3.40 8.27
N LEU A 36 11.03 2.57 7.73
CA LEU A 36 11.87 2.85 6.55
C LEU A 36 11.28 2.25 5.27
N SER A 37 10.36 1.30 5.37
CA SER A 37 9.59 0.77 4.23
C SER A 37 8.39 -0.04 4.70
N HIS A 38 7.23 0.18 4.06
CA HIS A 38 6.01 -0.64 4.20
C HIS A 38 5.93 -1.78 3.17
N GLN A 39 6.81 -1.77 2.17
CA GLN A 39 6.85 -2.72 1.04
C GLN A 39 8.24 -3.35 0.89
N GLY A 40 8.85 -3.76 2.01
CA GLY A 40 10.23 -4.25 2.03
C GLY A 40 10.49 -5.44 1.10
N VAL A 41 9.46 -6.26 0.83
CA VAL A 41 9.53 -7.35 -0.15
C VAL A 41 9.76 -6.80 -1.56
N ASP A 42 9.00 -5.78 -1.96
CA ASP A 42 9.08 -5.22 -3.32
C ASP A 42 10.31 -4.35 -3.49
N ASP A 43 10.75 -3.67 -2.43
CA ASP A 43 12.05 -2.99 -2.41
C ASP A 43 13.20 -3.98 -2.68
N VAL A 44 13.22 -5.14 -2.02
CA VAL A 44 14.25 -6.17 -2.27
C VAL A 44 14.11 -6.76 -3.66
N LYS A 45 12.90 -7.08 -4.11
CA LYS A 45 12.68 -7.62 -5.46
C LYS A 45 13.17 -6.67 -6.56
N ARG A 46 12.94 -5.36 -6.39
CA ARG A 46 13.24 -4.34 -7.40
C ARG A 46 14.68 -3.83 -7.34
N LYS A 47 15.21 -3.60 -6.13
CA LYS A 47 16.50 -2.93 -5.91
C LYS A 47 17.59 -3.88 -5.38
N GLY A 48 17.24 -5.11 -5.00
CA GLY A 48 18.20 -6.07 -4.46
C GLY A 48 18.94 -5.54 -3.24
N ILE A 49 20.27 -5.66 -3.23
CA ILE A 49 21.12 -5.18 -2.13
C ILE A 49 21.12 -3.65 -1.99
N ASP A 50 20.74 -2.91 -3.05
CA ASP A 50 20.68 -1.45 -2.97
C ASP A 50 19.50 -0.98 -2.12
N ALA A 51 18.46 -1.80 -1.93
CA ALA A 51 17.41 -1.53 -0.93
C ALA A 51 18.01 -1.35 0.47
N LEU A 52 19.00 -2.17 0.83
CA LEU A 52 19.67 -2.09 2.13
C LEU A 52 20.41 -0.76 2.30
N LYS A 53 21.05 -0.25 1.24
CA LYS A 53 21.76 1.03 1.28
C LYS A 53 20.78 2.16 1.60
N THR A 54 19.63 2.20 0.93
CA THR A 54 18.57 3.18 1.18
C THR A 54 18.08 3.11 2.64
N TRP A 55 17.81 1.92 3.16
CA TRP A 55 17.36 1.77 4.54
C TRP A 55 18.40 2.20 5.57
N THR A 56 19.68 1.88 5.34
CA THR A 56 20.77 2.24 6.27
C THR A 56 21.08 3.74 6.30
N GLN A 57 20.64 4.50 5.30
CA GLN A 57 20.79 5.95 5.25
C GLN A 57 19.73 6.67 6.11
N GLY A 58 18.73 5.95 6.62
CA GLY A 58 17.72 6.53 7.51
C GLY A 58 16.80 7.52 6.81
N GLU A 59 16.75 7.52 5.47
CA GLU A 59 15.71 8.21 4.72
C GLU A 59 14.39 7.53 5.05
N THR A 60 13.67 8.12 6.01
CA THR A 60 12.32 7.73 6.34
C THR A 60 11.48 7.89 5.08
N VAL A 61 10.69 6.88 4.72
CA VAL A 61 9.53 7.14 3.86
C VAL A 61 8.78 8.26 4.59
N ALA A 62 8.44 9.34 3.87
CA ALA A 62 7.58 10.37 4.43
C ALA A 62 6.44 9.65 5.17
N PRO A 63 6.03 10.13 6.37
CA PRO A 63 4.91 9.50 7.08
C PRO A 63 3.82 9.22 6.07
N PRO A 64 3.23 8.00 6.07
CA PRO A 64 2.19 7.64 5.11
C PRO A 64 1.24 8.83 5.05
N VAL A 65 1.17 9.46 3.87
CA VAL A 65 0.31 10.62 3.68
C VAL A 65 -1.06 10.20 4.21
N GLU A 66 -1.60 10.95 5.16
CA GLU A 66 -2.68 10.49 6.06
C GLU A 66 -4.02 10.17 5.34
N ASP A 67 -4.03 10.08 4.01
CA ASP A 67 -5.18 9.76 3.14
C ASP A 67 -4.87 8.67 2.10
N GLU A 68 -4.04 7.67 2.44
CA GLU A 68 -4.00 6.43 1.65
C GLU A 68 -5.18 5.52 2.00
N PHE A 69 -6.35 5.88 1.47
CA PHE A 69 -7.58 5.08 1.52
C PHE A 69 -7.42 3.78 0.72
N GLU A 70 -7.93 2.66 1.24
CA GLU A 70 -7.91 1.36 0.55
C GLU A 70 -9.27 1.09 -0.10
N TRP A 71 -9.25 0.70 -1.38
CA TRP A 71 -10.44 0.24 -2.08
C TRP A 71 -10.56 -1.28 -1.96
N GLU A 72 -11.23 -1.76 -0.91
CA GLU A 72 -11.43 -3.20 -0.66
C GLU A 72 -12.04 -3.91 -1.88
N ASP A 73 -11.56 -5.14 -2.14
CA ASP A 73 -11.98 -6.02 -3.24
C ASP A 73 -11.86 -5.42 -4.65
N ILE A 74 -11.07 -4.35 -4.81
CA ILE A 74 -10.85 -3.69 -6.11
C ILE A 74 -9.38 -3.76 -6.46
N SER A 75 -9.10 -4.38 -7.61
CA SER A 75 -7.74 -4.56 -8.13
C SER A 75 -7.46 -3.66 -9.34
N CYS A 76 -6.22 -3.23 -9.48
CA CYS A 76 -5.76 -2.45 -10.62
C CYS A 76 -5.52 -3.38 -11.83
N ASN A 77 -6.26 -3.22 -12.92
CA ASN A 77 -6.09 -4.00 -14.15
C ASN A 77 -4.73 -3.76 -14.84
N GLY A 78 -4.04 -2.66 -14.54
CA GLY A 78 -2.77 -2.30 -15.16
C GLY A 78 -1.52 -2.89 -14.48
N CYS A 79 -1.54 -3.05 -13.16
CA CYS A 79 -0.38 -3.56 -12.41
C CYS A 79 -0.72 -4.66 -11.40
N SER A 80 -1.97 -5.13 -11.37
CA SER A 80 -2.48 -6.15 -10.44
C SER A 80 -2.29 -5.81 -8.97
N MET A 81 -2.23 -4.52 -8.63
CA MET A 81 -2.30 -4.05 -7.24
C MET A 81 -3.67 -4.38 -6.67
N ASP A 82 -3.72 -5.04 -5.53
CA ASP A 82 -4.95 -5.51 -4.89
C ASP A 82 -4.78 -5.51 -3.35
N PRO A 83 -5.59 -4.75 -2.59
CA PRO A 83 -6.54 -3.72 -3.07
C PRO A 83 -5.82 -2.49 -3.63
N ILE A 84 -6.52 -1.65 -4.40
CA ILE A 84 -6.00 -0.34 -4.82
C ILE A 84 -5.84 0.56 -3.60
N ILE A 85 -4.63 1.09 -3.41
CA ILE A 85 -4.30 2.05 -2.35
C ILE A 85 -4.24 3.47 -2.94
N GLY A 86 -4.96 4.41 -2.31
CA GLY A 86 -5.07 5.81 -2.71
C GLY A 86 -6.21 6.06 -3.72
N GLN A 87 -5.97 6.94 -4.69
CA GLN A 87 -6.97 7.29 -5.71
C GLN A 87 -7.23 6.13 -6.68
N ARG A 88 -8.51 5.80 -6.86
CA ARG A 88 -9.02 4.84 -7.83
C ARG A 88 -9.58 5.57 -9.04
N TYR A 89 -9.25 5.07 -10.22
CA TYR A 89 -9.79 5.54 -11.48
C TYR A 89 -10.49 4.39 -12.19
N CYS A 90 -11.75 4.56 -12.57
CA CYS A 90 -12.49 3.56 -13.34
C CYS A 90 -12.66 4.00 -14.80
N CYS A 91 -12.84 3.03 -15.69
CA CYS A 91 -13.22 3.28 -17.07
C CYS A 91 -14.68 2.90 -17.29
N SER A 92 -15.55 3.88 -17.54
CA SER A 92 -16.98 3.64 -17.78
C SER A 92 -17.29 2.96 -19.12
N SER A 93 -16.30 2.84 -20.00
CA SER A 93 -16.43 2.14 -21.31
C SER A 93 -15.99 0.67 -21.27
N CYS A 94 -15.17 0.29 -20.28
CA CYS A 94 -14.67 -1.06 -20.12
C CYS A 94 -15.37 -1.73 -18.93
N ASP A 95 -15.65 -3.03 -19.05
CA ASP A 95 -16.27 -3.76 -17.95
C ASP A 95 -15.25 -4.04 -16.84
N ASN A 96 -15.62 -3.72 -15.60
CA ASN A 96 -14.84 -3.95 -14.37
C ASN A 96 -13.35 -3.55 -14.49
N TYR A 97 -13.10 -2.35 -15.02
CA TYR A 97 -11.77 -1.86 -15.33
C TYR A 97 -11.38 -0.67 -14.44
N ASP A 98 -10.53 -0.97 -13.47
CA ASP A 98 -10.04 -0.07 -12.43
C ASP A 98 -8.52 0.08 -12.49
N LEU A 99 -8.04 1.28 -12.24
CA LEU A 99 -6.62 1.62 -12.26
C LEU A 99 -6.24 2.42 -11.01
N CYS A 100 -5.08 2.09 -10.44
CA CYS A 100 -4.45 2.94 -9.44
C CYS A 100 -3.93 4.24 -10.08
N SER A 101 -3.69 5.26 -9.25
CA SER A 101 -3.16 6.57 -9.68
C SER A 101 -1.93 6.49 -10.59
N THR A 102 -1.06 5.51 -10.38
CA THR A 102 0.15 5.31 -11.20
C THR A 102 -0.18 4.77 -12.59
N CYS A 103 -1.13 3.83 -12.70
CA CYS A 103 -1.53 3.29 -13.99
C CYS A 103 -2.43 4.26 -14.76
N ALA A 104 -3.29 5.01 -14.07
CA ALA A 104 -4.12 6.03 -14.69
C ALA A 104 -3.28 7.10 -15.42
N LYS A 105 -2.14 7.53 -14.86
CA LYS A 105 -1.20 8.47 -15.48
C LYS A 105 -0.58 7.99 -16.79
N LYS A 106 -0.49 6.67 -17.01
CA LYS A 106 0.02 6.10 -18.26
C LYS A 106 -1.00 6.22 -19.39
N GLY A 107 -2.26 6.50 -19.07
CA GLY A 107 -3.36 6.54 -20.02
C GLY A 107 -3.93 5.16 -20.32
N HIS A 108 -5.18 5.17 -20.77
CA HIS A 108 -5.92 4.03 -21.32
C HIS A 108 -6.65 4.53 -22.59
N GLU A 109 -7.14 3.63 -23.45
CA GLU A 109 -7.78 3.99 -24.73
C GLU A 109 -9.05 4.83 -24.54
N HIS A 110 -9.73 4.67 -23.40
CA HIS A 110 -10.90 5.45 -23.03
C HIS A 110 -10.61 6.44 -21.90
N PRO A 111 -11.41 7.52 -21.76
CA PRO A 111 -11.34 8.40 -20.61
C PRO A 111 -11.50 7.64 -19.29
N LEU A 112 -10.68 8.04 -18.30
CA LEU A 112 -10.72 7.50 -16.95
C LEU A 112 -11.39 8.51 -16.03
N GLU A 113 -12.32 8.04 -15.20
CA GLU A 113 -13.03 8.83 -14.20
C GLU A 113 -12.44 8.57 -12.83
N LEU A 114 -12.17 9.63 -12.06
CA LEU A 114 -11.75 9.51 -10.66
C LEU A 114 -12.96 9.10 -9.83
N VAL A 115 -12.85 7.98 -9.11
CA VAL A 115 -13.91 7.51 -8.22
C VAL A 115 -13.82 8.29 -6.89
N PRO A 116 -14.85 9.05 -6.50
CA PRO A 116 -14.84 9.78 -5.24
C PRO A 116 -14.90 8.80 -4.07
N GLN A 117 -14.13 9.06 -3.01
CA GLN A 117 -14.28 8.34 -1.76
C GLN A 117 -15.68 8.60 -1.22
N SER A 118 -16.45 7.55 -0.93
CA SER A 118 -17.72 7.70 -0.21
C SER A 118 -17.40 8.03 1.24
N THR A 119 -17.39 9.32 1.58
CA THR A 119 -17.45 9.73 2.98
C THR A 119 -18.84 9.38 3.48
N GLU A 120 -18.95 8.39 4.35
CA GLU A 120 -20.12 8.27 5.24
C GLU A 120 -20.06 9.41 6.25
N ASP A 121 -20.23 10.63 5.76
CA ASP A 121 -20.54 11.81 6.55
C ASP A 121 -21.97 12.18 6.18
N ASP A 122 -22.96 11.67 6.92
CA ASP A 122 -24.20 12.38 7.31
C ASP A 122 -25.17 11.45 8.08
N ASP A 123 -25.64 11.98 9.23
CA ASP A 123 -26.80 11.60 10.08
C ASP A 123 -26.66 10.47 11.14
N ASP A 124 -26.18 10.81 12.36
CA ASP A 124 -27.01 10.99 13.61
C ASP A 124 -26.16 11.42 14.82
#